data_AF-A0A8X8BWV2-F1
#
_entry.id   AF-A0A8X8BWV2-F1
#
_cell.length_a   1.000
_cell.length_b   1.000
_cell.length_c   1.000
_cell.angle_alpha   90.00
_cell.angle_beta   90.00
_cell.angle_gamma   90.00
#
_symmetry.space_group_name_H-M   'P 1'
#
loop_
_entity.id
_entity.type
_entity.pdbx_description
1 polymer ?
#
loop_
_entity_poly.entity_id
_entity_poly.type
_entity_poly.pdbx_seq_one_letter_code
_entity_poly.pdbx_strand_id
1 'polypeptide(L)'
;MIFIINKNKKQRRAKKEESREMALTVVKGALKSIREKGFGAFLRELKEEGYLNALADGNLLQTKIHNIGAKLVGVDKFGNKYYQNLETIHGRHRWVEYAEKSRYNASQVPPEWHGWLHFITDHTGDELLMLKPKRYSVEHKENLSGEGEEYIYHSKGHTLNPGQKDWTRYQSWQPTKTE
;
A
#
# COMPACT_ATOMS: atom_id res chain seq x y z
N MET A 1 28.09 -36.04 1.67
CA MET A 1 27.10 -35.47 2.63
C MET A 1 27.72 -34.42 3.57
N ILE A 2 28.88 -34.67 4.21
CA ILE A 2 29.54 -33.74 5.15
C ILE A 2 29.96 -32.40 4.52
N PHE A 3 30.43 -32.40 3.26
CA PHE A 3 30.85 -31.19 2.53
C PHE A 3 29.70 -30.20 2.30
N ILE A 4 28.50 -30.70 1.98
CA ILE A 4 27.29 -29.89 1.79
C ILE A 4 26.84 -29.28 3.12
N ILE A 5 26.90 -30.05 4.21
CA ILE A 5 26.57 -29.59 5.57
C ILE A 5 27.53 -28.47 6.02
N ASN A 6 28.83 -28.59 5.73
CA ASN A 6 29.82 -27.56 6.06
C ASN A 6 29.67 -26.28 5.22
N LYS A 7 29.35 -26.41 3.92
CA LYS A 7 29.08 -25.25 3.04
C LYS A 7 27.86 -24.47 3.53
N ASN A 8 26.80 -25.17 3.94
CA ASN A 8 25.60 -24.57 4.55
C ASN A 8 25.89 -23.90 5.91
N LYS A 9 26.73 -24.51 6.76
CA LYS A 9 27.13 -23.89 8.04
C LYS A 9 27.95 -22.61 7.84
N LYS A 10 28.85 -22.56 6.85
CA LYS A 10 29.65 -21.37 6.54
C LYS A 10 28.78 -20.24 5.99
N GLN A 11 27.84 -20.53 5.08
CA GLN A 11 26.88 -19.53 4.59
C GLN A 11 25.95 -19.00 5.68
N ARG A 12 25.50 -19.86 6.60
CA ARG A 12 24.68 -19.43 7.76
C ARG A 12 25.46 -18.53 8.73
N ARG A 13 26.76 -18.78 8.92
CA ARG A 13 27.63 -17.91 9.74
C ARG A 13 27.86 -16.55 9.08
N ALA A 14 28.17 -16.53 7.77
CA ALA A 14 28.34 -15.29 7.01
C ALA A 14 27.07 -14.41 7.03
N LYS A 15 25.89 -14.99 6.75
CA LYS A 15 24.61 -14.27 6.89
C LYS A 15 24.37 -13.74 8.32
N LYS A 16 24.79 -14.50 9.34
CA LYS A 16 24.65 -14.08 10.75
C LYS A 16 25.57 -12.92 11.12
N GLU A 17 26.77 -12.86 10.54
CA GLU A 17 27.70 -11.72 10.71
C GLU A 17 27.18 -10.49 9.98
N GLU A 18 26.71 -10.60 8.73
CA GLU A 18 26.07 -9.49 8.01
C GLU A 18 24.84 -8.95 8.74
N SER A 19 23.96 -9.82 9.26
CA SER A 19 22.83 -9.39 10.08
C SER A 19 23.26 -8.64 11.34
N ARG A 20 24.37 -9.03 11.97
CA ARG A 20 24.89 -8.36 13.18
C ARG A 20 25.48 -6.99 12.86
N GLU A 21 26.25 -6.87 11.78
CA GLU A 21 26.81 -5.60 11.33
C GLU A 21 25.72 -4.63 10.88
N MET A 22 24.71 -5.11 10.15
CA MET A 22 23.53 -4.30 9.82
C MET A 22 22.79 -3.84 11.09
N ALA A 23 22.56 -4.75 12.05
CA ALA A 23 21.92 -4.39 13.32
C ALA A 23 22.72 -3.33 14.10
N LEU A 24 24.05 -3.49 14.19
CA LEU A 24 24.93 -2.51 14.84
C LEU A 24 24.93 -1.16 14.12
N THR A 25 24.90 -1.15 12.79
CA THR A 25 24.81 0.07 11.99
C THR A 25 23.49 0.79 12.22
N VAL A 26 22.38 0.05 12.26
CA VAL A 26 21.05 0.58 12.58
C VAL A 26 21.00 1.13 14.01
N VAL A 27 21.55 0.41 15.00
CA VAL A 27 21.60 0.86 16.40
C VAL A 27 22.47 2.12 16.55
N LYS A 28 23.63 2.17 15.89
CA LYS A 28 24.50 3.36 15.87
C LYS A 28 23.79 4.53 15.19
N GLY A 29 23.06 4.29 14.10
CA GLY A 29 22.24 5.29 13.42
C GLY A 29 21.12 5.84 14.31
N ALA A 30 20.41 4.96 15.04
CA ALA A 30 19.38 5.35 15.99
C ALA A 30 19.95 6.17 17.16
N LEU A 31 21.06 5.74 17.75
CA LEU A 31 21.76 6.48 18.80
C LEU A 31 22.25 7.86 18.33
N LYS A 32 22.75 7.94 17.09
CA LYS A 32 23.13 9.21 16.46
C LYS A 32 21.91 10.12 16.27
N SER A 33 20.80 9.58 15.78
CA SER A 33 19.54 10.33 15.61
C SER A 33 18.99 10.86 16.94
N ILE A 34 18.99 10.03 17.99
CA ILE A 34 18.60 10.43 19.36
C ILE A 34 19.51 11.54 19.88
N ARG A 35 20.82 11.48 19.59
CA ARG A 35 21.80 12.49 20.01
C ARG A 35 21.62 13.82 19.26
N GLU A 36 21.28 13.78 17.98
CA GLU A 36 21.15 14.97 17.12
C GLU A 36 19.79 15.67 17.27
N LYS A 37 18.70 14.91 17.33
CA LYS A 37 17.33 15.44 17.38
C LYS A 37 16.75 15.52 18.79
N GLY A 38 17.36 14.83 19.76
CA GLY A 38 16.84 14.68 21.11
C GLY A 38 15.77 13.58 21.22
N PHE A 39 15.67 12.97 22.40
CA PHE A 39 14.80 11.81 22.64
C PHE A 39 13.32 12.08 22.38
N GLY A 40 12.82 13.27 22.72
CA GLY A 40 11.42 13.65 22.49
C GLY A 40 11.05 13.79 21.01
N ALA A 41 11.92 14.43 20.21
CA ALA A 41 11.70 14.56 18.77
C ALA A 41 11.82 13.21 18.06
N PHE A 42 12.76 12.36 18.51
CA PHE A 42 12.90 10.99 18.03
C PHE A 42 11.66 10.13 18.30
N LEU A 43 11.08 10.20 19.51
CA LEU A 43 9.82 9.52 19.81
C LEU A 43 8.65 10.03 18.97
N ARG A 44 8.61 11.34 18.69
CA ARG A 44 7.61 11.92 17.80
C ARG A 44 7.78 11.42 16.36
N GLU A 45 9.00 11.37 15.86
CA GLU A 45 9.34 10.83 14.54
C GLU A 45 8.94 9.34 14.42
N LEU A 46 9.24 8.53 15.44
CA LEU A 46 8.79 7.12 15.48
C LEU A 46 7.26 6.98 15.48
N LYS A 47 6.56 7.90 16.16
CA LYS A 47 5.09 7.92 16.16
C LYS A 47 4.55 8.33 14.80
N GLU A 48 5.11 9.36 14.18
CA GLU A 48 4.71 9.87 12.86
C GLU A 48 4.97 8.86 11.74
N GLU A 49 6.12 8.16 11.78
CA GLU A 49 6.44 7.10 10.82
C GLU A 49 5.65 5.79 11.04
N GLY A 50 4.85 5.74 12.10
CA GLY A 50 3.95 4.64 12.42
C GLY A 50 4.63 3.42 13.03
N TYR A 51 5.86 3.54 13.52
CA TYR A 51 6.59 2.42 14.16
C TYR A 51 5.89 1.94 15.44
N LEU A 52 5.21 2.83 16.16
CA LEU A 52 4.42 2.44 17.34
C LEU A 52 3.22 1.57 16.96
N ASN A 53 2.52 1.93 15.88
CA ASN A 53 1.39 1.14 15.37
C ASN A 53 1.87 -0.19 14.78
N ALA A 54 3.09 -0.23 14.24
CA ALA A 54 3.69 -1.47 13.79
C ALA A 54 3.81 -2.48 14.93
N LEU A 55 4.21 -2.08 16.14
CA LEU A 55 4.32 -3.03 17.26
C LEU A 55 3.02 -3.81 17.55
N ALA A 56 1.86 -3.20 17.32
CA ALA A 56 0.57 -3.86 17.44
C ALA A 56 0.15 -4.62 16.17
N ASP A 57 0.55 -4.14 14.98
CA ASP A 57 0.27 -4.78 13.70
C ASP A 57 1.47 -5.55 13.13
N GLY A 58 1.42 -6.87 13.22
CA GLY A 58 2.46 -7.77 12.72
C GLY A 58 2.77 -7.60 11.22
N ASN A 59 1.78 -7.27 10.39
CA ASN A 59 2.00 -7.06 8.96
C ASN A 59 2.83 -5.80 8.70
N LEU A 60 2.54 -4.73 9.45
CA LEU A 60 3.28 -3.48 9.35
C LEU A 60 4.72 -3.65 9.85
N LEU A 61 4.97 -4.44 10.91
CA LEU A 61 6.34 -4.79 11.30
C LEU A 61 7.06 -5.56 10.19
N GLN A 62 6.38 -6.54 9.59
CA GLN A 62 6.99 -7.33 8.54
C GLN A 62 7.40 -6.45 7.36
N THR A 63 6.54 -5.54 6.90
CA THR A 63 6.88 -4.59 5.82
C THR A 63 8.02 -3.66 6.21
N LYS A 64 8.03 -3.11 7.44
CA LYS A 64 9.15 -2.31 7.94
C LYS A 64 10.47 -3.07 8.00
N ILE A 65 10.46 -4.38 8.28
CA ILE A 65 11.65 -5.23 8.21
C ILE A 65 12.11 -5.42 6.76
N HIS A 66 11.18 -5.63 5.82
CA HIS A 66 11.51 -5.78 4.40
C HIS A 66 12.10 -4.50 3.81
N ASN A 67 11.68 -3.33 4.31
CA ASN A 67 12.23 -2.04 3.90
C ASN A 67 13.72 -1.88 4.22
N ILE A 68 14.24 -2.60 5.21
CA ILE A 68 15.67 -2.55 5.57
C ILE A 68 16.48 -3.16 4.41
N GLY A 69 17.20 -2.32 3.68
CA GLY A 69 17.98 -2.71 2.50
C GLY A 69 17.19 -2.71 1.18
N ALA A 70 15.94 -2.23 1.18
CA ALA A 70 15.16 -2.07 -0.04
C ALA A 70 15.40 -0.72 -0.71
N LYS A 71 15.29 -0.68 -2.05
CA LYS A 71 15.34 0.56 -2.83
C LYS A 71 13.94 1.16 -2.94
N LEU A 72 13.80 2.44 -2.60
CA LEU A 72 12.59 3.20 -2.87
C LEU A 72 12.53 3.53 -4.37
N VAL A 73 11.46 3.10 -5.03
CA VAL A 73 11.25 3.29 -6.48
C VAL A 73 10.47 4.57 -6.74
N GLY A 74 9.40 4.80 -6.00
CA GLY A 74 8.55 5.98 -6.16
C GLY A 74 7.51 6.12 -5.05
N VAL A 75 6.78 7.23 -5.11
CA VAL A 75 5.73 7.61 -4.17
C VAL A 75 4.52 8.07 -4.99
N ASP A 76 3.34 7.54 -4.70
CA ASP A 76 2.12 7.98 -5.39
C ASP A 76 1.52 9.28 -4.82
N LYS A 77 0.43 9.75 -5.45
CA LYS A 77 -0.33 10.92 -5.00
C LYS A 77 -0.92 10.76 -3.59
N PHE A 78 -1.21 9.54 -3.16
CA PHE A 78 -1.78 9.23 -1.85
C PHE A 78 -0.71 9.09 -0.75
N GLY A 79 0.58 9.14 -1.12
CA GLY A 79 1.72 9.00 -0.22
C GLY A 79 2.15 7.54 0.01
N ASN A 80 1.58 6.59 -0.72
CA ASN A 80 2.02 5.19 -0.67
C ASN A 80 3.42 5.08 -1.28
N LYS A 81 4.30 4.36 -0.60
CA LYS A 81 5.71 4.21 -0.98
C LYS A 81 5.94 2.83 -1.61
N TYR A 82 6.55 2.80 -2.78
CA TYR A 82 6.81 1.57 -3.53
C TYR A 82 8.28 1.17 -3.43
N TYR A 83 8.52 -0.06 -2.98
CA TYR A 83 9.85 -0.58 -2.73
C TYR A 83 10.17 -1.76 -3.63
N GLN A 84 11.45 -1.87 -3.99
CA GLN A 84 11.99 -3.00 -4.74
C GLN A 84 13.27 -3.54 -4.11
N ASN A 85 13.39 -4.86 -4.02
CA ASN A 85 14.62 -5.55 -3.63
C ASN A 85 14.84 -6.81 -4.47
N LEU A 86 15.77 -6.74 -5.42
CA LEU A 86 16.09 -7.82 -6.37
C LEU A 86 16.82 -9.02 -5.73
N GLU A 87 17.36 -8.87 -4.52
CA GLU A 87 18.07 -9.95 -3.81
C GLU A 87 17.12 -10.92 -3.10
N THR A 88 15.84 -10.54 -3.00
CA THR A 88 14.82 -11.35 -2.35
C THR A 88 14.22 -12.41 -3.27
N ILE A 89 13.44 -13.32 -2.69
CA ILE A 89 12.77 -14.40 -3.42
C ILE A 89 11.80 -13.80 -4.45
N HIS A 90 11.75 -14.39 -5.64
CA HIS A 90 10.79 -14.02 -6.69
C HIS A 90 9.35 -13.97 -6.15
N GLY A 91 8.59 -12.95 -6.56
CA GLY A 91 7.25 -12.65 -6.02
C GLY A 91 7.22 -11.78 -4.75
N ARG A 92 8.31 -11.67 -3.98
CA ARG A 92 8.41 -10.77 -2.80
C ARG A 92 9.33 -9.57 -2.98
N HIS A 93 9.84 -9.39 -4.20
CA HIS A 93 10.82 -8.36 -4.52
C HIS A 93 10.22 -6.99 -4.82
N ARG A 94 8.89 -6.87 -4.92
CA ARG A 94 8.16 -5.61 -5.00
C ARG A 94 7.06 -5.61 -3.95
N TRP A 95 6.92 -4.52 -3.22
CA TRP A 95 5.82 -4.33 -2.29
C TRP A 95 5.51 -2.84 -2.12
N VAL A 96 4.37 -2.56 -1.52
CA VAL A 96 3.91 -1.21 -1.19
C VAL A 96 3.84 -1.06 0.32
N GLU A 97 4.26 0.11 0.80
CA GLU A 97 3.98 0.58 2.14
C GLU A 97 2.92 1.68 2.05
N TYR A 98 1.71 1.40 2.54
CA TYR A 98 0.61 2.36 2.55
C TYR A 98 0.92 3.58 3.42
N ALA A 99 0.47 4.76 2.99
CA ALA A 99 0.60 5.99 3.78
C ALA A 99 -0.20 5.89 5.08
N GLU A 100 -1.46 5.46 4.96
CA GLU A 100 -2.35 5.28 6.09
C GLU A 100 -2.02 3.99 6.85
N LYS A 101 -1.70 4.11 8.14
CA LYS A 101 -1.26 2.98 8.97
C LYS A 101 -2.37 2.28 9.74
N SER A 102 -3.50 2.97 9.95
CA SER A 102 -4.58 2.44 10.79
C SER A 102 -5.57 1.59 9.99
N ARG A 103 -5.94 2.03 8.78
CA ARG A 103 -6.95 1.36 7.93
C ARG A 103 -6.43 1.22 6.50
N TYR A 104 -5.31 0.52 6.33
CA TYR A 104 -4.78 0.25 4.98
C TYR A 104 -5.65 -0.76 4.24
N ASN A 105 -5.84 -0.54 2.93
CA ASN A 105 -6.62 -1.42 2.08
C ASN A 105 -5.89 -1.63 0.74
N ALA A 106 -5.93 -2.86 0.21
CA ALA A 106 -5.33 -3.21 -1.07
C ALA A 106 -5.81 -2.33 -2.24
N SER A 107 -7.06 -1.88 -2.18
CA SER A 107 -7.66 -1.02 -3.21
C SER A 107 -7.15 0.43 -3.21
N GLN A 108 -6.32 0.84 -2.26
CA GLN A 108 -5.74 2.19 -2.21
C GLN A 108 -4.64 2.40 -3.26
N VAL A 109 -4.09 1.32 -3.83
CA VAL A 109 -3.09 1.39 -4.89
C VAL A 109 -3.74 1.92 -6.18
N PRO A 110 -3.25 3.02 -6.77
CA PRO A 110 -3.78 3.55 -8.01
C PRO A 110 -3.42 2.66 -9.21
N PRO A 111 -4.16 2.75 -10.33
CA PRO A 111 -4.01 1.84 -11.46
C PRO A 111 -2.61 1.90 -12.10
N GLU A 112 -1.96 3.07 -12.10
CA GLU A 112 -0.59 3.24 -12.58
C GLU A 112 0.44 2.38 -11.81
N TRP A 113 0.28 2.25 -10.50
CA TRP A 113 1.18 1.46 -9.66
C TRP A 113 0.74 0.00 -9.52
N HIS A 114 -0.54 -0.28 -9.74
CA HIS A 114 -1.10 -1.63 -9.66
C HIS A 114 -0.43 -2.58 -10.66
N GLY A 115 -0.24 -2.17 -11.91
CA GLY A 115 0.42 -3.01 -12.92
C GLY A 115 1.87 -3.39 -12.55
N TRP A 116 2.62 -2.42 -12.03
CA TRP A 116 4.00 -2.61 -11.59
C TRP A 116 4.11 -3.53 -10.37
N LEU A 117 3.22 -3.33 -9.39
CA LEU A 117 3.17 -4.12 -8.15
C LEU A 117 2.82 -5.58 -8.41
N HIS A 118 1.93 -5.85 -9.37
CA HIS A 118 1.48 -7.19 -9.73
C HIS A 118 2.34 -7.89 -10.79
N PHE A 119 3.52 -7.35 -11.12
CA PHE A 119 4.44 -7.92 -12.12
C PHE A 119 3.82 -8.05 -13.53
N ILE A 120 2.81 -7.24 -13.85
CA ILE A 120 2.19 -7.21 -15.19
C ILE A 120 3.09 -6.41 -16.15
N THR A 121 3.74 -5.38 -15.63
CA THR A 121 4.65 -4.52 -16.38
C THR A 121 5.86 -4.13 -15.53
N ASP A 122 6.97 -3.82 -16.20
CA ASP A 122 8.17 -3.29 -15.58
C ASP A 122 8.21 -1.76 -15.56
N HIS A 123 7.27 -1.11 -16.27
CA HIS A 123 7.10 0.34 -16.24
C HIS A 123 6.68 0.81 -14.86
N THR A 124 7.31 1.89 -14.39
CA THR A 124 6.97 2.48 -13.08
C THR A 124 5.65 3.24 -13.16
N GLY A 125 5.02 3.48 -12.01
CA GLY A 125 3.76 4.23 -11.97
C GLY A 125 3.91 5.66 -12.52
N ASP A 126 5.07 6.29 -12.34
CA ASP A 126 5.35 7.63 -12.87
C ASP A 126 5.38 7.65 -14.41
N GLU A 127 5.94 6.62 -15.04
CA GLU A 127 5.93 6.48 -16.50
C GLU A 127 4.51 6.30 -17.05
N LEU A 128 3.71 5.45 -16.39
CA LEU A 128 2.33 5.20 -16.79
C LEU A 128 1.41 6.38 -16.52
N LEU A 129 1.69 7.19 -15.50
CA LEU A 129 0.94 8.40 -15.20
C LEU A 129 1.02 9.41 -16.36
N MET A 130 2.15 9.47 -17.08
CA MET A 130 2.30 10.33 -18.27
C MET A 130 1.40 9.90 -19.44
N LEU A 131 1.03 8.62 -19.49
CA LEU A 131 0.17 8.05 -20.53
C LEU A 131 -1.33 8.17 -20.20
N LYS A 132 -1.69 8.69 -19.02
CA LYS A 132 -3.08 8.77 -18.55
C LYS A 132 -3.93 9.71 -19.43
N PRO A 133 -5.09 9.25 -19.95
CA PRO A 133 -5.92 10.04 -20.85
C PRO A 133 -6.62 11.21 -20.12
N LYS A 134 -6.20 12.44 -20.41
CA LYS A 134 -6.67 13.65 -19.68
C LYS A 134 -8.17 13.98 -19.86
N ARG A 135 -8.81 13.55 -20.95
CA ARG A 135 -10.17 13.99 -21.32
C ARG A 135 -11.27 13.39 -20.44
N TYR A 136 -11.12 12.14 -20.02
CA TYR A 136 -12.17 11.38 -19.33
C TYR A 136 -11.65 10.60 -18.13
N SER A 137 -10.39 10.81 -17.73
CA SER A 137 -9.83 10.13 -16.57
C SER A 137 -10.53 10.57 -15.30
N VAL A 138 -11.05 9.60 -14.55
CA VAL A 138 -11.52 9.80 -13.19
C VAL A 138 -10.35 9.61 -12.22
N GLU A 139 -10.36 10.33 -11.11
CA GLU A 139 -9.38 10.11 -10.04
C GLU A 139 -9.62 8.76 -9.35
N HIS A 140 -8.53 8.13 -8.92
CA HIS A 140 -8.61 6.86 -8.20
C HIS A 140 -9.38 7.05 -6.89
N LYS A 141 -10.29 6.13 -6.61
CA LYS A 141 -11.02 6.03 -5.35
C LYS A 141 -10.86 4.62 -4.83
N GLU A 142 -10.53 4.50 -3.54
CA GLU A 142 -10.48 3.21 -2.88
C GLU A 142 -11.86 2.55 -2.84
N ASN A 143 -11.88 1.25 -2.54
CA ASN A 143 -13.13 0.53 -2.38
C ASN A 143 -13.74 0.82 -1.01
N LEU A 144 -14.78 1.64 -0.99
CA LEU A 144 -15.55 2.03 0.20
C LEU A 144 -16.73 1.08 0.48
N SER A 145 -16.67 -0.16 0.01
CA SER A 145 -17.69 -1.17 0.33
C SER A 145 -17.82 -1.35 1.84
N GLY A 146 -19.03 -1.14 2.37
CA GLY A 146 -19.34 -1.27 3.79
C GLY A 146 -19.21 0.00 4.64
N GLU A 147 -18.77 1.13 4.07
CA GLU A 147 -18.63 2.42 4.79
C GLU A 147 -19.90 3.30 4.73
N GLY A 148 -21.03 2.74 4.29
CA GLY A 148 -22.33 3.40 4.21
C GLY A 148 -22.93 3.40 2.80
N GLU A 149 -24.26 3.43 2.72
CA GLU A 149 -25.02 3.32 1.46
C GLU A 149 -24.73 4.47 0.47
N GLU A 150 -24.32 5.65 0.95
CA GLU A 150 -24.00 6.80 0.09
C GLU A 150 -22.72 6.58 -0.75
N TYR A 151 -21.73 5.87 -0.20
CA TYR A 151 -20.45 5.62 -0.88
C TYR A 151 -20.50 4.39 -1.79
N ILE A 152 -21.48 3.52 -1.58
CA ILE A 152 -21.64 2.27 -2.30
C ILE A 152 -22.44 2.52 -3.58
N TYR A 153 -22.02 1.87 -4.67
CA TYR A 153 -22.79 1.92 -5.90
C TYR A 153 -24.07 1.08 -5.78
N HIS A 154 -25.22 1.72 -5.98
CA HIS A 154 -26.50 1.05 -6.12
C HIS A 154 -26.95 1.01 -7.58
N SER A 155 -27.52 -0.13 -8.00
CA SER A 155 -28.12 -0.25 -9.32
C SER A 155 -29.34 0.66 -9.47
N LYS A 156 -29.72 0.97 -10.71
CA LYS A 156 -30.83 1.90 -11.01
C LYS A 156 -32.19 1.43 -10.49
N GLY A 157 -32.39 0.13 -10.23
CA GLY A 157 -33.63 -0.41 -9.68
C GLY A 157 -33.64 -0.57 -8.16
N HIS A 158 -32.48 -0.38 -7.50
CA HIS A 158 -32.34 -0.61 -6.07
C HIS A 158 -33.09 0.45 -5.26
N THR A 159 -33.78 0.04 -4.19
CA THR A 159 -34.62 0.92 -3.37
C THR A 159 -33.82 2.00 -2.64
N LEU A 160 -32.56 1.72 -2.28
CA LEU A 160 -31.67 2.70 -1.64
C LEU A 160 -31.05 3.69 -2.63
N ASN A 161 -31.24 3.48 -3.95
CA ASN A 161 -30.76 4.44 -4.93
C ASN A 161 -31.69 5.66 -4.96
N PRO A 162 -31.20 6.89 -4.69
CA PRO A 162 -32.03 8.10 -4.73
C PRO A 162 -32.67 8.36 -6.10
N GLY A 163 -32.07 7.85 -7.17
CA GLY A 163 -32.58 7.93 -8.54
C GLY A 163 -33.22 6.63 -9.02
N GLN A 164 -34.05 5.99 -8.17
CA GLN A 164 -34.68 4.72 -8.52
C GLN A 164 -35.47 4.87 -9.83
N LYS A 165 -35.02 4.14 -10.85
CA LYS A 165 -35.57 4.17 -12.19
C LYS A 165 -36.77 3.24 -12.27
N ASP A 166 -37.87 3.80 -12.76
CA ASP A 166 -38.99 2.98 -13.23
C ASP A 166 -38.66 2.35 -14.60
N TRP A 167 -38.95 1.06 -14.73
CA TRP A 167 -38.71 0.26 -15.93
C TRP A 167 -39.97 0.08 -16.78
N THR A 168 -41.08 0.73 -16.43
CA THR A 168 -42.29 0.78 -17.26
C THR A 168 -41.93 1.20 -18.69
N ARG A 169 -42.38 0.42 -19.66
CA ARG A 169 -42.14 0.67 -21.11
C ARG A 169 -43.27 1.44 -21.77
N TYR A 170 -44.38 1.60 -21.06
CA TYR A 170 -45.57 2.29 -21.48
C TYR A 170 -45.93 3.31 -20.40
N GLN A 171 -46.61 4.37 -20.80
CA GLN A 171 -47.14 5.34 -19.86
C GLN A 171 -48.57 4.93 -19.50
N SER A 172 -48.85 4.80 -18.20
CA SER A 172 -50.22 4.56 -17.74
C SER A 172 -51.07 5.81 -17.98
N TRP A 173 -52.32 5.60 -18.38
CA TRP A 173 -53.27 6.69 -18.49
C TRP A 173 -53.58 7.26 -17.10
N GLN A 174 -53.42 8.58 -16.93
CA GLN A 174 -53.70 9.30 -15.69
C GLN A 174 -55.00 10.13 -15.89
N PRO A 175 -56.09 9.85 -15.16
CA PRO A 175 -57.32 10.61 -15.29
C PRO A 175 -57.15 12.04 -14.79
N THR A 176 -57.65 13.02 -15.54
CA THR A 176 -57.83 14.39 -15.03
C THR A 176 -58.99 14.38 -14.04
N LYS A 177 -58.74 14.70 -12.76
CA LYS A 177 -59.83 14.93 -11.80
C LYS A 177 -60.57 16.19 -12.23
N THR A 178 -61.86 16.07 -12.55
CA THR A 178 -62.79 17.21 -12.60
C THR A 178 -63.14 17.63 -11.18
N GLU A 179 -63.02 18.92 -10.89
CA GLU A 179 -63.32 19.56 -9.60
C GLU A 179 -64.79 19.42 -9.17
#